data_AF-A0A954VES2-F1
#
_entry.id   AF-A0A954VES2-F1
#
_cell.length_a   1.000
_cell.length_b   1.000
_cell.length_c   1.000
_cell.angle_alpha   90.00
_cell.angle_beta   90.00
_cell.angle_gamma   90.00
#
_symmetry.space_group_name_H-M   'P 1'
#
loop_
_entity.id
_entity.type
_entity.pdbx_description
1 polymer ?
#
loop_
_entity_poly.entity_id
_entity_poly.type
_entity_poly.pdbx_seq_one_letter_code
_entity_poly.pdbx_strand_id
1 'polypeptide(L)'
;MGLYLIATQSMWLDPQLWVSVFKAMFGLGFVIFVHELGHFLVAKMCGVKCEKFYVGFDVPIKIGPLKLPAALFRKQWGETEYGIGIIPLGGYVKMLGQDDNPANAEAEAERIRVTGDDGEPGELDPRSFPAKTVVQRMAIIAAGVTFNLIFAVVFATVAYRMGVSYTPCVVGQAIPGDPAWVHGLKPGERIVQIGKQGEPNEHLRFTQDLRAHMYLLNDNQDVDLLVESVDGKSRRWVTINPNSRVMERTSHRTIGISIPQSLVLVGPDSMPFETANKLVGNDGDRVTAVVVGGQRHEVSSNAQLMGLLSEYDDKDVELEVERKLDDSTNSGVNHETVNVTAPPQPWRRFGMIMELGPIVAIQQGSLAEEAGFKEGDRIVSYNDQPVGDPISLADRIANLAGQEIVFKVQREGSSGEVALRVTPGVPEVPPLLISGRVSLESIGVACELPAKVAKVIPNTPADRAEIEAGDQVVSVQFLAGDGDATIERLLRKSGDMDQPTKLDGKAYHWGWVFSSIQELPETVRIRVEMQKNNGQMAQHDLESIAWAGEFNQDDPTFNPNHNVQATLLTEVNTAASWGEALSLGA
;
A
#
# COMPACT_ATOMS: atom_id res chain seq x y z
N MET A 1 20.60 -25.65 -3.15
CA MET A 1 19.71 -26.41 -2.23
C MET A 1 19.94 -26.09 -0.74
N GLY A 2 21.18 -25.79 -0.29
CA GLY A 2 21.47 -25.47 1.12
C GLY A 2 20.98 -24.09 1.64
N LEU A 3 20.95 -23.04 0.82
CA LEU A 3 20.51 -21.69 1.28
C LEU A 3 19.00 -21.59 1.56
N TYR A 4 18.17 -22.37 0.86
CA TYR A 4 16.71 -22.41 1.08
C TYR A 4 16.35 -22.99 2.47
N LEU A 5 17.21 -23.87 3.01
CA LEU A 5 17.06 -24.44 4.35
C LEU A 5 17.44 -23.44 5.46
N ILE A 6 18.35 -22.51 5.20
CA ILE A 6 18.78 -21.51 6.20
C ILE A 6 17.77 -20.36 6.30
N ALA A 7 17.22 -19.88 5.16
CA ALA A 7 16.20 -18.84 5.14
C ALA A 7 14.86 -19.30 5.76
N THR A 8 14.53 -20.59 5.62
CA THR A 8 13.36 -21.17 6.30
C THR A 8 13.63 -21.38 7.78
N GLN A 9 14.84 -21.78 8.20
CA GLN A 9 15.21 -21.87 9.63
C GLN A 9 15.19 -20.51 10.34
N SER A 10 15.59 -19.41 9.68
CA SER A 10 15.56 -18.07 10.30
C SER A 10 14.16 -17.55 10.56
N MET A 11 13.17 -17.93 9.74
CA MET A 11 11.79 -17.49 9.90
C MET A 11 11.14 -18.08 11.17
N TRP A 12 11.43 -19.35 11.49
CA TRP A 12 10.94 -20.00 12.72
C TRP A 12 11.61 -19.49 14.01
N LEU A 13 12.70 -18.74 13.89
CA LEU A 13 13.41 -18.15 15.03
C LEU A 13 12.97 -16.71 15.32
N ASP A 14 12.14 -16.11 14.45
CA ASP A 14 11.60 -14.77 14.65
C ASP A 14 10.51 -14.78 15.75
N PRO A 15 10.72 -14.10 16.90
CA PRO A 15 9.72 -14.01 17.96
C PRO A 15 8.40 -13.38 17.49
N GLN A 16 8.43 -12.46 16.52
CA GLN A 16 7.22 -11.79 16.00
C GLN A 16 6.32 -12.76 15.23
N LEU A 17 6.90 -13.74 14.54
CA LEU A 17 6.14 -14.80 13.88
C LEU A 17 5.33 -15.59 14.92
N TRP A 18 5.96 -16.02 16.01
CA TRP A 18 5.28 -16.78 17.06
C TRP A 18 4.19 -15.98 17.76
N VAL A 19 4.43 -14.69 18.04
CA VAL A 19 3.37 -13.79 18.55
C VAL A 19 2.17 -13.76 17.60
N SER A 20 2.41 -13.67 16.30
CA SER A 20 1.34 -13.67 15.28
C SER A 20 0.60 -15.00 15.22
N VAL A 21 1.33 -16.12 15.29
CA VAL A 21 0.74 -17.47 15.35
C VAL A 21 -0.13 -17.63 16.61
N PHE A 22 0.35 -17.19 17.78
CA PHE A 22 -0.44 -17.26 19.02
C PHE A 22 -1.68 -16.39 18.96
N LYS A 23 -1.61 -15.17 18.40
CA LYS A 23 -2.77 -14.31 18.17
C LYS A 23 -3.80 -15.00 17.27
N ALA A 24 -3.36 -15.60 16.16
CA ALA A 24 -4.23 -16.32 15.24
C ALA A 24 -4.88 -17.54 15.90
N MET A 25 -4.11 -18.35 16.64
CA MET A 25 -4.62 -19.49 17.39
C MET A 25 -5.66 -19.07 18.44
N PHE A 26 -5.41 -17.98 19.16
CA PHE A 26 -6.34 -17.46 20.15
C PHE A 26 -7.64 -16.96 19.50
N GLY A 27 -7.54 -16.19 18.41
CA GLY A 27 -8.70 -15.70 17.67
C GLY A 27 -9.55 -16.84 17.10
N LEU A 28 -8.93 -17.80 16.42
CA LEU A 28 -9.62 -18.97 15.87
C LEU A 28 -10.24 -19.83 16.98
N GLY A 29 -9.49 -20.10 18.06
CA GLY A 29 -9.97 -20.86 19.21
C GLY A 29 -11.17 -20.19 19.88
N PHE A 30 -11.20 -18.85 19.95
CA PHE A 30 -12.33 -18.12 20.51
C PHE A 30 -13.58 -18.18 19.63
N VAL A 31 -13.43 -18.06 18.30
CA VAL A 31 -14.55 -18.24 17.36
C VAL A 31 -15.13 -19.66 17.45
N ILE A 32 -14.27 -20.68 17.55
CA ILE A 32 -14.71 -22.07 17.74
C ILE A 32 -15.42 -22.23 19.09
N PHE A 33 -14.87 -21.68 20.17
CA PHE A 33 -15.52 -21.73 21.48
C PHE A 33 -16.94 -21.16 21.45
N VAL A 34 -17.14 -20.00 20.81
CA VAL A 34 -18.47 -19.39 20.68
C VAL A 34 -19.42 -20.24 19.83
N HIS A 35 -18.90 -20.87 18.77
CA HIS A 35 -19.66 -21.81 17.94
C HIS A 35 -20.18 -23.00 18.77
N GLU A 36 -19.28 -23.67 19.48
CA GLU A 36 -19.63 -24.81 20.34
C GLU A 36 -20.54 -24.37 21.49
N LEU A 37 -20.33 -23.18 22.05
CA LEU A 37 -21.19 -22.61 23.08
C LEU A 37 -22.63 -22.46 22.59
N GLY A 38 -22.84 -22.06 21.33
CA GLY A 38 -24.16 -22.01 20.72
C GLY A 38 -24.86 -23.36 20.73
N HIS A 39 -24.20 -24.41 20.20
CA HIS A 39 -24.72 -25.78 20.23
C HIS A 39 -25.03 -26.24 21.66
N PHE A 40 -24.11 -26.03 22.59
CA PHE A 40 -24.22 -26.46 23.98
C PHE A 40 -25.39 -25.80 24.71
N LEU A 41 -25.51 -24.47 24.61
CA LEU A 41 -26.57 -23.71 25.29
C LEU A 41 -27.95 -24.11 24.78
N VAL A 42 -28.12 -24.20 23.46
CA VAL A 42 -29.42 -24.57 22.87
C VAL A 42 -29.76 -26.03 23.16
N ALA A 43 -28.77 -26.94 23.16
CA ALA A 43 -28.97 -28.34 23.55
C ALA A 43 -29.45 -28.47 24.99
N LYS A 44 -28.78 -27.78 25.94
CA LYS A 44 -29.20 -27.74 27.35
C LYS A 44 -30.59 -27.13 27.53
N MET A 45 -30.91 -26.06 26.80
CA MET A 45 -32.25 -25.44 26.81
C MET A 45 -33.33 -26.39 26.29
N CYS A 46 -33.02 -27.25 25.31
CA CYS A 46 -33.92 -28.29 24.82
C CYS A 46 -33.98 -29.53 25.74
N GLY A 47 -33.26 -29.51 26.88
CA GLY A 47 -33.16 -30.62 27.82
C GLY A 47 -32.37 -31.81 27.27
N VAL A 48 -31.42 -31.58 26.36
CA VAL A 48 -30.46 -32.60 25.93
C VAL A 48 -29.32 -32.67 26.94
N LYS A 49 -28.93 -33.88 27.33
CA LYS A 49 -27.76 -34.10 28.17
C LYS A 49 -26.50 -33.90 27.32
N CYS A 50 -25.60 -33.00 27.75
CA CYS A 50 -24.28 -32.83 27.15
C CYS A 50 -23.20 -33.40 28.08
N GLU A 51 -22.43 -34.35 27.59
CA GLU A 51 -21.42 -35.09 28.36
C GLU A 51 -20.07 -34.39 28.34
N LYS A 52 -19.73 -33.73 27.22
CA LYS A 52 -18.47 -32.99 27.06
C LYS A 52 -18.68 -31.65 26.36
N PHE A 53 -17.92 -30.65 26.78
CA PHE A 53 -17.74 -29.37 26.13
C PHE A 53 -16.25 -29.07 26.03
N TYR A 54 -15.70 -29.12 24.83
CA TYR A 54 -14.25 -28.99 24.63
C TYR A 54 -13.91 -27.93 23.59
N VAL A 55 -12.91 -27.10 23.92
CA VAL A 55 -12.22 -26.23 22.96
C VAL A 55 -10.90 -26.92 22.61
N GLY A 56 -10.71 -27.26 21.35
CA GLY A 56 -9.66 -28.16 20.90
C GLY A 56 -10.03 -29.64 21.08
N PHE A 57 -9.41 -30.52 20.30
CA PHE A 57 -9.65 -31.97 20.38
C PHE A 57 -8.81 -32.62 21.48
N ASP A 58 -9.45 -33.49 22.27
CA ASP A 58 -8.83 -34.24 23.37
C ASP A 58 -8.21 -35.57 22.91
N VAL A 59 -7.32 -35.51 21.91
CA VAL A 59 -6.67 -36.71 21.33
C VAL A 59 -5.24 -36.85 21.87
N PRO A 60 -4.85 -38.01 22.42
CA PRO A 60 -3.48 -38.24 22.87
C PRO A 60 -2.52 -38.32 21.67
N ILE A 61 -1.57 -37.38 21.59
CA ILE A 61 -0.56 -37.35 20.53
C ILE A 61 0.71 -38.09 20.97
N LYS A 62 1.21 -38.98 20.12
CA LYS A 62 2.51 -39.66 20.27
C LYS A 62 3.45 -39.21 19.15
N ILE A 63 4.52 -38.48 19.49
CA ILE A 63 5.59 -38.12 18.55
C ILE A 63 6.88 -38.79 19.05
N GLY A 64 7.22 -39.94 18.48
CA GLY A 64 8.34 -40.76 18.95
C GLY A 64 8.16 -41.18 20.42
N PRO A 65 9.15 -40.95 21.31
CA PRO A 65 9.03 -41.25 22.74
C PRO A 65 8.16 -40.24 23.51
N LEU A 66 7.82 -39.09 22.92
CA LEU A 66 7.05 -38.03 23.58
C LEU A 66 5.55 -38.37 23.54
N LYS A 67 4.95 -38.50 24.73
CA LYS A 67 3.50 -38.66 24.92
C LYS A 67 2.93 -37.35 25.46
N LEU A 68 2.18 -36.64 24.63
CA LEU A 68 1.45 -35.45 25.08
C LEU A 68 0.13 -35.86 25.72
N PRO A 69 -0.32 -35.17 26.79
CA PRO A 69 -1.63 -35.41 27.38
C PRO A 69 -2.74 -35.12 26.36
N ALA A 70 -3.87 -35.82 26.48
CA ALA A 70 -5.02 -35.61 25.60
C ALA A 70 -5.63 -34.20 25.74
N ALA A 71 -5.61 -33.64 26.96
CA ALA A 71 -6.12 -32.31 27.26
C ALA A 71 -5.10 -31.53 28.10
N LEU A 72 -5.01 -30.22 27.84
CA LEU A 72 -4.24 -29.27 28.65
C LEU A 72 -4.94 -28.99 29.98
N PHE A 73 -6.27 -28.96 29.97
CA PHE A 73 -7.10 -28.76 31.16
C PHE A 73 -8.41 -29.53 31.02
N ARG A 74 -8.92 -30.09 32.12
CA ARG A 74 -10.25 -30.70 32.19
C ARG A 74 -10.84 -30.54 33.59
N LYS A 75 -12.15 -30.29 33.67
CA LYS A 75 -12.90 -30.16 34.91
C LYS A 75 -14.32 -30.68 34.70
N GLN A 76 -14.72 -31.65 35.53
CA GLN A 76 -16.11 -32.06 35.61
C GLN A 76 -16.92 -31.03 36.40
N TRP A 77 -18.01 -30.53 35.82
CA TRP A 77 -18.97 -29.71 36.54
C TRP A 77 -20.40 -30.15 36.21
N GLY A 78 -21.09 -30.67 37.24
CA GLY A 78 -22.36 -31.35 37.05
C GLY A 78 -22.19 -32.61 36.18
N GLU A 79 -23.03 -32.74 35.16
CA GLU A 79 -23.01 -33.87 34.21
C GLU A 79 -22.12 -33.64 32.98
N THR A 80 -21.48 -32.46 32.86
CA THR A 80 -20.66 -32.09 31.71
C THR A 80 -19.18 -31.97 32.10
N GLU A 81 -18.32 -32.61 31.31
CA GLU A 81 -16.88 -32.41 31.38
C GLU A 81 -16.47 -31.22 30.50
N TYR A 82 -15.86 -30.21 31.10
CA TYR A 82 -15.32 -29.05 30.38
C TYR A 82 -13.82 -29.21 30.20
N GLY A 83 -13.29 -28.99 29.01
CA GLY A 83 -11.85 -29.13 28.78
C GLY A 83 -11.28 -28.30 27.64
N ILE A 84 -9.94 -28.21 27.65
CA ILE A 84 -9.12 -27.64 26.59
C ILE A 84 -8.28 -28.77 26.02
N GLY A 85 -8.56 -29.17 24.79
CA GLY A 85 -7.83 -30.23 24.08
C GLY A 85 -6.40 -29.82 23.73
N ILE A 86 -5.53 -30.80 23.51
CA ILE A 86 -4.14 -30.55 23.11
C ILE A 86 -4.01 -30.08 21.65
N ILE A 87 -5.00 -30.41 20.80
CA ILE A 87 -5.07 -29.99 19.40
C ILE A 87 -5.98 -28.76 19.30
N PRO A 88 -5.46 -27.56 18.97
CA PRO A 88 -6.25 -26.33 18.92
C PRO A 88 -7.12 -26.17 17.67
N LEU A 89 -7.13 -27.16 16.77
CA LEU A 89 -7.78 -27.13 15.45
C LEU A 89 -9.23 -27.65 15.51
N GLY A 90 -10.05 -27.14 16.42
CA GLY A 90 -11.45 -27.55 16.52
C GLY A 90 -12.03 -27.41 17.91
N GLY A 91 -13.18 -28.01 18.13
CA GLY A 91 -13.94 -28.05 19.37
C GLY A 91 -15.12 -29.00 19.16
N TYR A 92 -15.74 -29.44 20.24
CA TYR A 92 -16.95 -30.25 20.11
C TYR A 92 -17.81 -30.22 21.38
N VAL A 93 -19.10 -30.45 21.17
CA VAL A 93 -20.08 -30.74 22.22
C VAL A 93 -20.56 -32.17 22.07
N LYS A 94 -20.18 -33.07 22.99
CA LYS A 94 -20.71 -34.44 22.99
C LYS A 94 -22.10 -34.46 23.62
N MET A 95 -23.12 -34.60 22.79
CA MET A 95 -24.52 -34.74 23.22
C MET A 95 -24.89 -36.22 23.38
N LEU A 96 -25.72 -36.54 24.37
CA LEU A 96 -26.20 -37.90 24.57
C LEU A 96 -26.98 -38.36 23.33
N GLY A 97 -26.61 -39.51 22.76
CA GLY A 97 -27.23 -40.03 21.54
C GLY A 97 -26.68 -39.45 20.23
N GLN A 98 -25.60 -38.66 20.27
CA GLN A 98 -24.89 -38.16 19.10
C GLN A 98 -23.39 -38.48 19.24
N ASP A 99 -22.86 -39.28 18.31
CA ASP A 99 -21.42 -39.51 18.17
C ASP A 99 -21.02 -39.25 16.72
N ASP A 100 -20.09 -38.32 16.52
CA ASP A 100 -19.64 -37.92 15.18
C ASP A 100 -18.70 -38.97 14.54
N ASN A 101 -18.26 -39.97 15.30
CA ASN A 101 -17.53 -41.12 14.76
C ASN A 101 -18.51 -42.23 14.34
N PRO A 102 -18.62 -42.55 13.03
CA PRO A 102 -19.55 -43.58 12.55
C PRO A 102 -19.28 -44.97 13.14
N ALA A 103 -18.05 -45.26 13.58
CA ALA A 103 -17.72 -46.53 14.24
C ALA A 103 -18.38 -46.69 15.63
N ASN A 104 -18.76 -45.58 16.26
CA ASN A 104 -19.35 -45.56 17.60
C ASN A 104 -20.86 -45.25 17.58
N ALA A 105 -21.41 -44.89 16.42
CA ALA A 105 -22.80 -44.45 16.28
C ALA A 105 -23.81 -45.56 16.64
N GLU A 106 -23.54 -46.81 16.28
CA GLU A 106 -24.40 -47.95 16.61
C GLU A 106 -24.44 -48.21 18.12
N ALA A 107 -23.27 -48.21 18.77
CA ALA A 107 -23.16 -48.40 20.22
C ALA A 107 -23.82 -47.25 21.01
N GLU A 108 -23.69 -46.00 20.54
CA GLU A 108 -24.37 -44.86 21.16
C GLU A 108 -25.89 -44.91 20.94
N ALA A 109 -26.35 -45.40 19.79
CA ALA A 109 -27.78 -45.61 19.51
C ALA A 109 -28.40 -46.70 20.39
N GLU A 110 -27.64 -47.75 20.74
CA GLU A 110 -28.06 -48.75 21.72
C GLU A 110 -28.09 -48.18 23.14
N ARG A 111 -27.07 -47.39 23.51
CA ARG A 111 -26.93 -46.78 24.85
C ARG A 111 -28.10 -45.87 25.24
N ILE A 112 -28.75 -45.24 24.27
CA ILE A 112 -29.88 -44.33 24.51
C ILE A 112 -31.23 -45.03 24.52
N ARG A 113 -31.33 -46.33 24.26
CA ARG A 113 -32.61 -47.06 24.38
C ARG A 113 -32.86 -47.40 25.85
N VAL A 114 -34.02 -47.00 26.36
CA VAL A 114 -34.51 -47.41 27.68
C VAL A 114 -35.09 -48.82 27.53
N THR A 115 -34.62 -49.78 28.31
CA THR A 115 -35.12 -51.16 28.25
C THR A 115 -36.58 -51.22 28.74
N GLY A 116 -37.49 -51.74 27.92
CA GLY A 116 -38.84 -52.13 28.35
C GLY A 116 -38.82 -53.42 29.19
N ASP A 117 -39.84 -53.65 30.01
CA ASP A 117 -39.97 -54.82 30.91
C ASP A 117 -40.01 -56.18 30.16
N ASP A 118 -40.14 -56.16 28.84
CA ASP A 118 -40.38 -57.31 27.94
C ASP A 118 -39.25 -57.59 26.94
N GLY A 119 -38.14 -56.84 26.97
CA GLY A 119 -36.96 -57.11 26.13
C GLY A 119 -37.05 -56.64 24.66
N GLU A 120 -38.11 -55.93 24.30
CA GLU A 120 -38.23 -55.23 23.01
C GLU A 120 -37.44 -53.91 22.99
N PRO A 121 -37.05 -53.35 21.81
CA PRO A 121 -36.35 -52.07 21.73
C PRO A 121 -37.21 -50.95 22.32
N GLY A 122 -36.93 -50.54 23.55
CA GLY A 122 -37.73 -49.54 24.24
C GLY A 122 -37.44 -48.09 23.80
N GLU A 123 -38.18 -47.15 24.40
CA GLU A 123 -38.17 -45.74 24.02
C GLU A 123 -36.78 -45.10 24.17
N LEU A 124 -36.48 -44.09 23.35
CA LEU A 124 -35.23 -43.34 23.44
C LEU A 124 -35.22 -42.50 24.74
N ASP A 125 -34.05 -42.39 25.40
CA ASP A 125 -33.87 -41.50 26.56
C ASP A 125 -34.38 -40.10 26.18
N PRO A 126 -35.39 -39.55 26.88
CA PRO A 126 -35.95 -38.25 26.56
C PRO A 126 -34.93 -37.11 26.56
N ARG A 127 -33.77 -37.28 27.21
CA ARG A 127 -32.64 -36.34 27.23
C ARG A 127 -31.60 -36.61 26.13
N SER A 128 -31.79 -37.61 25.28
CA SER A 128 -30.96 -37.82 24.11
C SER A 128 -31.33 -36.86 22.98
N PHE A 129 -30.36 -36.50 22.15
CA PHE A 129 -30.56 -35.65 20.98
C PHE A 129 -31.57 -36.24 19.98
N PRO A 130 -31.51 -37.55 19.62
CA PRO A 130 -32.47 -38.13 18.67
C PRO A 130 -33.93 -38.14 19.17
N ALA A 131 -34.15 -38.18 20.49
CA ALA A 131 -35.49 -38.14 21.10
C ALA A 131 -36.17 -36.77 20.99
N LYS A 132 -35.43 -35.69 20.68
CA LYS A 132 -36.01 -34.35 20.55
C LYS A 132 -36.79 -34.19 19.25
N THR A 133 -37.71 -33.24 19.22
CA THR A 133 -38.46 -32.91 17.98
C THR A 133 -37.51 -32.42 16.88
N VAL A 134 -37.92 -32.57 15.62
CA VAL A 134 -37.12 -32.11 14.47
C VAL A 134 -36.75 -30.63 14.61
N VAL A 135 -37.67 -29.77 15.04
CA VAL A 135 -37.42 -28.33 15.22
C VAL A 135 -36.35 -28.07 16.28
N GLN A 136 -36.39 -28.78 17.40
CA GLN A 136 -35.36 -28.67 18.45
C GLN A 136 -33.99 -29.12 17.94
N ARG A 137 -33.93 -30.24 17.22
CA ARG A 137 -32.66 -30.73 16.63
C ARG A 137 -32.08 -29.76 15.60
N MET A 138 -32.94 -29.21 14.73
CA MET A 138 -32.54 -28.20 13.75
C MET A 138 -32.04 -26.92 14.44
N ALA A 139 -32.71 -26.46 15.51
CA ALA A 139 -32.28 -25.30 16.28
C ALA A 139 -30.91 -25.53 16.94
N ILE A 140 -30.68 -26.72 17.51
CA ILE A 140 -29.39 -27.10 18.10
C ILE A 140 -28.29 -27.09 17.03
N ILE A 141 -28.50 -27.70 15.85
CA ILE A 141 -27.51 -27.74 14.77
C ILE A 141 -27.26 -26.34 14.18
N ALA A 142 -28.28 -25.49 14.04
CA ALA A 142 -28.11 -24.14 13.53
C ALA A 142 -27.48 -23.17 14.55
N ALA A 143 -27.49 -23.52 15.84
CA ALA A 143 -27.08 -22.64 16.92
C ALA A 143 -25.61 -22.20 16.80
N GLY A 144 -24.69 -23.08 16.39
CA GLY A 144 -23.28 -22.72 16.27
C GLY A 144 -23.03 -21.59 15.28
N VAL A 145 -23.58 -21.69 14.06
CA VAL A 145 -23.47 -20.63 13.04
C VAL A 145 -24.18 -19.35 13.50
N THR A 146 -25.36 -19.48 14.11
CA THR A 146 -26.14 -18.35 14.62
C THR A 146 -25.39 -17.58 15.70
N PHE A 147 -24.76 -18.27 16.64
CA PHE A 147 -23.96 -17.66 17.70
C PHE A 147 -22.71 -16.98 17.14
N ASN A 148 -22.07 -17.56 16.12
CA ASN A 148 -20.95 -16.88 15.45
C ASN A 148 -21.38 -15.61 14.71
N LEU A 149 -22.56 -15.60 14.09
CA LEU A 149 -23.11 -14.40 13.47
C LEU A 149 -23.39 -13.31 14.53
N ILE A 150 -24.06 -13.67 15.63
CA ILE A 150 -24.31 -12.74 16.75
C ILE A 150 -22.98 -12.21 17.30
N PHE A 151 -22.01 -13.10 17.50
CA PHE A 151 -20.70 -12.74 18.00
C PHE A 151 -19.96 -11.80 17.06
N ALA A 152 -20.01 -12.03 15.74
CA ALA A 152 -19.42 -11.13 14.77
C ALA A 152 -20.01 -9.71 14.87
N VAL A 153 -21.33 -9.57 14.97
CA VAL A 153 -22.01 -8.28 15.12
C VAL A 153 -21.62 -7.61 16.44
N VAL A 154 -21.65 -8.34 17.56
CA VAL A 154 -21.26 -7.80 18.88
C VAL A 154 -19.78 -7.39 18.90
N PHE A 155 -18.91 -8.23 18.35
CA PHE A 155 -17.47 -7.96 18.28
C PHE A 155 -17.18 -6.74 17.41
N ALA A 156 -17.80 -6.64 16.23
CA ALA A 156 -17.69 -5.48 15.36
C ALA A 156 -18.21 -4.21 16.03
N THR A 157 -19.34 -4.29 16.74
CA THR A 157 -19.90 -3.19 17.53
C THR A 157 -18.89 -2.70 18.58
N VAL A 158 -18.28 -3.60 19.34
CA VAL A 158 -17.26 -3.25 20.33
C VAL A 158 -16.01 -2.68 19.66
N ALA A 159 -15.58 -3.26 18.54
CA ALA A 159 -14.42 -2.79 17.78
C ALA A 159 -14.61 -1.36 17.27
N TYR A 160 -15.75 -1.04 16.63
CA TYR A 160 -16.07 0.32 16.21
C TYR A 160 -16.26 1.28 17.38
N ARG A 161 -16.66 0.79 18.55
CA ARG A 161 -16.69 1.61 19.77
C ARG A 161 -15.30 1.96 20.29
N MET A 162 -14.34 1.05 20.14
CA MET A 162 -12.92 1.25 20.47
C MET A 162 -12.17 2.05 19.41
N GLY A 163 -12.69 2.08 18.19
CA GLY A 163 -12.07 2.71 17.03
C GLY A 163 -11.39 1.67 16.14
N VAL A 164 -11.76 1.66 14.85
CA VAL A 164 -11.16 0.79 13.84
C VAL A 164 -10.27 1.63 12.92
N SER A 165 -8.99 1.27 12.85
CA SER A 165 -8.07 1.93 11.93
C SER A 165 -8.35 1.52 10.48
N TYR A 166 -8.33 2.49 9.58
CA TYR A 166 -8.48 2.29 8.15
C TYR A 166 -7.62 3.25 7.34
N THR A 167 -7.34 2.90 6.10
CA THR A 167 -6.69 3.79 5.13
C THR A 167 -7.77 4.58 4.39
N PRO A 168 -7.85 5.91 4.56
CA PRO A 168 -8.90 6.71 3.94
C PRO A 168 -8.69 6.83 2.42
N CYS A 169 -9.79 7.05 1.70
CA CYS A 169 -9.79 7.39 0.29
C CYS A 169 -9.40 8.85 0.04
N VAL A 170 -8.20 9.24 0.45
CA VAL A 170 -7.59 10.52 0.09
C VAL A 170 -6.65 10.30 -1.09
N VAL A 171 -6.61 11.23 -2.04
CA VAL A 171 -5.67 11.20 -3.15
C VAL A 171 -4.27 11.46 -2.58
N GLY A 172 -3.39 10.47 -2.61
CA GLY A 172 -1.98 10.68 -2.23
C GLY A 172 -1.27 11.50 -3.30
N GLN A 173 -1.13 10.92 -4.48
CA GLN A 173 -0.61 11.55 -5.70
C GLN A 173 -1.43 11.06 -6.89
N ALA A 174 -1.65 11.92 -7.89
CA ALA A 174 -2.24 11.53 -9.16
C ALA A 174 -1.12 11.28 -10.18
N ILE A 175 -1.08 10.08 -10.75
CA ILE A 175 0.01 9.66 -11.64
C ILE A 175 -0.11 10.42 -12.97
N PRO A 176 0.94 11.11 -13.44
CA PRO A 176 0.91 11.84 -14.70
C PRO A 176 0.37 11.02 -15.88
N GLY A 177 -0.61 11.59 -16.58
CA GLY A 177 -1.28 11.02 -17.74
C GLY A 177 -2.22 9.84 -17.47
N ASP A 178 -2.44 9.47 -16.21
CA ASP A 178 -3.47 8.51 -15.84
C ASP A 178 -4.83 9.19 -15.56
N PRO A 179 -5.94 8.43 -15.51
CA PRO A 179 -7.29 9.02 -15.49
C PRO A 179 -7.54 10.04 -14.39
N ALA A 180 -7.08 9.79 -13.16
CA ALA A 180 -7.23 10.76 -12.06
C ALA A 180 -6.49 12.07 -12.34
N TRP A 181 -5.28 11.99 -12.89
CA TRP A 181 -4.50 13.18 -13.25
C TRP A 181 -5.16 13.95 -14.39
N VAL A 182 -5.64 13.26 -15.44
CA VAL A 182 -6.33 13.89 -16.60
C VAL A 182 -7.57 14.67 -16.15
N HIS A 183 -8.30 14.17 -15.16
CA HIS A 183 -9.47 14.84 -14.58
C HIS A 183 -9.15 15.81 -13.43
N GLY A 184 -7.86 16.12 -13.22
CA GLY A 184 -7.40 17.11 -12.25
C GLY A 184 -7.74 16.72 -10.81
N LEU A 185 -7.66 15.44 -10.45
CA LEU A 185 -7.66 15.04 -9.04
C LEU A 185 -6.36 15.48 -8.39
N LYS A 186 -6.48 16.19 -7.28
CA LYS A 186 -5.35 16.81 -6.60
C LYS A 186 -4.97 16.06 -5.33
N PRO A 187 -3.68 15.97 -5.00
CA PRO A 187 -3.22 15.48 -3.70
C PRO A 187 -3.95 16.14 -2.53
N GLY A 188 -4.41 15.31 -1.58
CA GLY A 188 -5.19 15.72 -0.43
C GLY A 188 -6.71 15.79 -0.63
N GLU A 189 -7.23 15.76 -1.87
CA GLU A 189 -8.67 15.64 -2.10
C GLU A 189 -9.19 14.29 -1.59
N ARG A 190 -10.40 14.25 -1.03
CA ARG A 190 -11.01 13.03 -0.48
C ARG A 190 -12.12 12.52 -1.39
N ILE A 191 -12.03 11.26 -1.80
CA ILE A 191 -13.14 10.56 -2.45
C ILE A 191 -14.09 10.06 -1.36
N VAL A 192 -15.26 10.67 -1.27
CA VAL A 192 -16.28 10.37 -0.25
C VAL A 192 -17.43 9.52 -0.80
N GLN A 193 -17.53 9.33 -2.12
CA GLN A 193 -18.57 8.47 -2.71
C GLN A 193 -18.12 7.84 -4.02
N ILE A 194 -18.57 6.61 -4.27
CA ILE A 194 -18.39 5.89 -5.53
C ILE A 194 -19.75 5.57 -6.13
N GLY A 195 -19.97 6.02 -7.35
CA GLY A 195 -21.27 6.00 -8.02
C GLY A 195 -22.23 7.05 -7.46
N LYS A 196 -23.22 7.44 -8.28
CA LYS A 196 -24.27 8.40 -7.90
C LYS A 196 -25.37 7.83 -7.00
N GLN A 197 -25.25 6.55 -6.61
CA GLN A 197 -26.19 5.88 -5.73
C GLN A 197 -25.66 5.87 -4.30
N GLY A 198 -26.57 6.02 -3.33
CA GLY A 198 -26.22 6.09 -1.91
C GLY A 198 -25.80 7.49 -1.45
N GLU A 199 -25.33 7.56 -0.21
CA GLU A 199 -24.90 8.80 0.45
C GLU A 199 -23.37 8.87 0.54
N PRO A 200 -22.80 10.09 0.64
CA PRO A 200 -21.37 10.25 0.90
C PRO A 200 -20.95 9.60 2.23
N ASN A 201 -19.78 8.98 2.24
CA ASN A 201 -19.14 8.36 3.39
C ASN A 201 -17.72 8.93 3.57
N GLU A 202 -17.51 9.68 4.65
CA GLU A 202 -16.21 10.29 4.97
C GLU A 202 -15.14 9.26 5.38
N HIS A 203 -15.57 8.06 5.76
CA HIS A 203 -14.74 6.91 6.14
C HIS A 203 -14.55 5.90 4.99
N LEU A 204 -14.77 6.31 3.74
CA LEU A 204 -14.58 5.43 2.58
C LEU A 204 -13.11 4.98 2.52
N ARG A 205 -12.90 3.66 2.37
CA ARG A 205 -11.60 3.00 2.52
C ARG A 205 -10.92 2.76 1.17
N PHE A 206 -9.65 3.12 1.07
CA PHE A 206 -8.89 3.00 -0.18
C PHE A 206 -8.89 1.59 -0.75
N THR A 207 -8.54 0.60 0.07
CA THR A 207 -8.39 -0.78 -0.39
C THR A 207 -9.72 -1.52 -0.46
N GLN A 208 -10.52 -1.44 0.61
CA GLN A 208 -11.73 -2.26 0.76
C GLN A 208 -12.92 -1.72 -0.04
N ASP A 209 -12.98 -0.41 -0.31
CA ASP A 209 -14.10 0.20 -1.01
C ASP A 209 -13.69 0.64 -2.42
N LEU A 210 -12.73 1.58 -2.56
CA LEU A 210 -12.35 2.11 -3.87
C LEU A 210 -11.68 1.06 -4.76
N ARG A 211 -10.58 0.46 -4.29
CA ARG A 211 -9.84 -0.52 -5.08
C ARG A 211 -10.66 -1.78 -5.36
N ALA A 212 -11.43 -2.26 -4.38
CA ALA A 212 -12.35 -3.37 -4.56
C ALA A 212 -13.42 -3.05 -5.61
N HIS A 213 -14.00 -1.83 -5.60
CA HIS A 213 -14.95 -1.41 -6.62
C HIS A 213 -14.30 -1.40 -8.01
N MET A 214 -13.08 -0.85 -8.14
CA MET A 214 -12.36 -0.83 -9.42
C MET A 214 -12.15 -2.24 -9.98
N TYR A 215 -11.93 -3.23 -9.12
CA TYR A 215 -11.73 -4.62 -9.51
C TYR A 215 -13.00 -5.31 -10.02
N LEU A 216 -14.17 -4.82 -9.64
CA LEU A 216 -15.47 -5.39 -10.00
C LEU A 216 -16.08 -4.74 -11.25
N LEU A 217 -15.47 -3.68 -11.78
CA LEU A 217 -15.97 -3.00 -12.97
C LEU A 217 -15.71 -3.80 -14.24
N ASN A 218 -16.68 -3.72 -15.16
CA ASN A 218 -16.51 -4.24 -16.51
C ASN A 218 -15.60 -3.35 -17.34
N ASP A 219 -15.10 -3.91 -18.45
CA ASP A 219 -14.24 -3.19 -19.37
C ASP A 219 -14.90 -1.89 -19.88
N ASN A 220 -14.12 -0.80 -19.79
CA ASN A 220 -14.44 0.55 -20.27
C ASN A 220 -15.66 1.22 -19.62
N GLN A 221 -16.08 0.77 -18.45
CA GLN A 221 -17.13 1.44 -17.69
C GLN A 221 -16.58 2.65 -16.93
N ASP A 222 -17.23 3.81 -17.14
CA ASP A 222 -16.94 5.02 -16.37
C ASP A 222 -17.46 4.91 -14.93
N VAL A 223 -16.76 5.60 -14.03
CA VAL A 223 -17.09 5.66 -12.60
C VAL A 223 -17.28 7.11 -12.21
N ASP A 224 -18.44 7.40 -11.63
CA ASP A 224 -18.67 8.68 -10.96
C ASP A 224 -18.08 8.65 -9.55
N LEU A 225 -17.22 9.60 -9.23
CA LEU A 225 -16.64 9.78 -7.89
C LEU A 225 -17.06 11.14 -7.34
N LEU A 226 -17.56 11.18 -6.10
CA LEU A 226 -17.76 12.44 -5.39
C LEU A 226 -16.47 12.77 -4.65
N VAL A 227 -15.82 13.84 -5.09
CA VAL A 227 -14.54 14.30 -4.58
C VAL A 227 -14.76 15.56 -3.75
N GLU A 228 -14.26 15.55 -2.52
CA GLU A 228 -14.24 16.66 -1.59
C GLU A 228 -12.89 17.38 -1.65
N SER A 229 -12.93 18.71 -1.68
CA SER A 229 -11.74 19.55 -1.70
C SER A 229 -10.91 19.40 -0.43
N VAL A 230 -9.62 19.71 -0.51
CA VAL A 230 -8.68 19.63 0.62
C VAL A 230 -9.15 20.41 1.86
N ASP A 231 -9.85 21.54 1.65
CA ASP A 231 -10.39 22.37 2.73
C ASP A 231 -11.76 21.91 3.27
N GLY A 232 -12.32 20.84 2.71
CA GLY A 232 -13.63 20.29 3.08
C GLY A 232 -14.82 21.18 2.72
N LYS A 233 -14.63 22.30 2.01
CA LYS A 233 -15.69 23.29 1.77
C LYS A 233 -16.50 23.04 0.51
N SER A 234 -16.00 22.21 -0.40
CA SER A 234 -16.67 21.95 -1.68
C SER A 234 -16.59 20.47 -2.05
N ARG A 235 -17.61 20.00 -2.76
CA ARG A 235 -17.67 18.66 -3.33
C ARG A 235 -18.02 18.76 -4.81
N ARG A 236 -17.39 17.94 -5.65
CA ARG A 236 -17.65 17.86 -7.09
C ARG A 236 -17.70 16.41 -7.56
N TRP A 237 -18.56 16.16 -8.54
CA TRP A 237 -18.55 14.88 -9.24
C TRP A 237 -17.44 14.86 -10.28
N VAL A 238 -16.71 13.76 -10.34
CA VAL A 238 -15.73 13.47 -11.38
C VAL A 238 -16.05 12.13 -11.98
N THR A 239 -16.29 12.10 -13.30
CA THR A 239 -16.53 10.86 -14.05
C THR A 239 -15.21 10.42 -14.66
N ILE A 240 -14.72 9.24 -14.26
CA ILE A 240 -13.40 8.73 -14.63
C ILE A 240 -13.53 7.35 -15.25
N ASN A 241 -12.86 7.12 -16.38
CA ASN A 241 -12.68 5.78 -16.94
C ASN A 241 -11.45 5.11 -16.32
N PRO A 242 -11.57 4.03 -15.52
CA PRO A 242 -10.42 3.36 -14.92
C PRO A 242 -9.66 2.59 -16.00
N ASN A 243 -8.55 3.16 -16.47
CA ASN A 243 -7.70 2.55 -17.48
C ASN A 243 -6.21 2.85 -17.29
N SER A 244 -5.80 3.25 -16.08
CA SER A 244 -4.39 3.49 -15.73
C SER A 244 -3.50 2.35 -16.23
N ARG A 245 -2.46 2.72 -17.00
CA ARG A 245 -1.55 1.79 -17.68
C ARG A 245 -0.19 1.69 -16.99
N VAL A 246 0.07 2.54 -16.01
CA VAL A 246 1.37 2.64 -15.34
C VAL A 246 1.58 1.48 -14.36
N MET A 247 0.53 1.00 -13.70
CA MET A 247 0.59 -0.12 -12.75
C MET A 247 0.24 -1.47 -13.40
N GLU A 248 0.65 -1.74 -14.65
CA GLU A 248 0.39 -3.00 -15.36
C GLU A 248 0.86 -4.28 -14.63
N ARG A 249 1.69 -4.16 -13.57
CA ARG A 249 1.99 -5.28 -12.65
C ARG A 249 0.75 -5.82 -11.94
N THR A 250 -0.28 -4.99 -11.79
CA THR A 250 -1.59 -5.40 -11.28
C THR A 250 -2.49 -5.74 -12.45
N SER A 251 -3.07 -6.93 -12.47
CA SER A 251 -4.00 -7.39 -13.51
C SER A 251 -5.33 -6.60 -13.55
N HIS A 252 -5.45 -5.50 -12.80
CA HIS A 252 -6.69 -4.78 -12.57
C HIS A 252 -6.51 -3.30 -12.90
N ARG A 253 -7.57 -2.72 -13.46
CA ARG A 253 -7.64 -1.30 -13.80
C ARG A 253 -7.65 -0.45 -12.53
N THR A 254 -6.98 0.69 -12.57
CA THR A 254 -7.04 1.70 -11.50
C THR A 254 -7.29 3.08 -12.11
N ILE A 255 -7.54 4.07 -11.25
CA ILE A 255 -7.64 5.47 -11.66
C ILE A 255 -6.28 6.20 -11.62
N GLY A 256 -5.19 5.51 -11.24
CA GLY A 256 -3.85 6.11 -11.19
C GLY A 256 -3.65 7.08 -10.03
N ILE A 257 -4.10 6.72 -8.82
CA ILE A 257 -3.77 7.46 -7.59
C ILE A 257 -2.95 6.60 -6.63
N SER A 258 -2.02 7.22 -5.91
CA SER A 258 -1.28 6.57 -4.82
C SER A 258 -2.01 6.68 -3.48
N ILE A 259 -1.61 5.82 -2.54
CA ILE A 259 -2.09 5.89 -1.16
C ILE A 259 -1.50 7.15 -0.51
N PRO A 260 -2.31 7.93 0.23
CA PRO A 260 -1.86 9.13 0.90
C PRO A 260 -0.86 8.80 2.02
N GLN A 261 0.18 9.62 2.14
CA GLN A 261 1.09 9.58 3.28
C GLN A 261 0.58 10.49 4.40
N SER A 262 0.96 10.16 5.63
CA SER A 262 0.67 10.95 6.83
C SER A 262 1.73 12.03 7.04
N LEU A 263 1.66 12.75 8.17
CA LEU A 263 2.75 13.63 8.63
C LEU A 263 3.70 12.93 9.61
N VAL A 264 3.53 11.61 9.82
CA VAL A 264 4.33 10.83 10.76
C VAL A 264 5.48 10.19 10.00
N LEU A 265 6.70 10.57 10.38
CA LEU A 265 7.93 10.20 9.72
C LEU A 265 8.27 8.72 9.93
N VAL A 266 8.89 8.17 8.89
CA VAL A 266 9.66 6.93 8.95
C VAL A 266 11.11 7.35 9.18
N GLY A 267 11.64 6.99 10.33
CA GLY A 267 13.03 7.20 10.68
C GLY A 267 13.92 6.01 10.29
N PRO A 268 15.22 6.09 10.64
CA PRO A 268 16.21 5.08 10.28
C PRO A 268 15.94 3.69 10.88
N ASP A 269 15.24 3.59 12.02
CA ASP A 269 15.03 2.33 12.73
C ASP A 269 13.98 1.43 12.06
N SER A 270 12.96 2.02 11.40
CA SER A 270 11.92 1.30 10.66
C SER A 270 12.38 0.88 9.26
N MET A 271 13.48 1.45 8.77
CA MET A 271 14.07 1.08 7.50
C MET A 271 15.23 0.12 7.76
N PRO A 272 15.19 -1.11 7.21
CA PRO A 272 16.07 -2.16 7.69
C PRO A 272 17.57 -1.92 7.43
N PHE A 273 17.99 -0.88 6.69
CA PHE A 273 19.39 -0.61 6.33
C PHE A 273 19.67 0.89 6.02
N GLU A 274 20.96 1.28 6.00
CA GLU A 274 21.48 2.56 5.50
C GLU A 274 21.06 2.76 4.02
N THR A 275 19.94 3.43 3.78
CA THR A 275 19.64 4.02 2.47
C THR A 275 20.72 5.05 2.13
N ALA A 276 20.97 5.36 0.85
CA ALA A 276 21.90 6.45 0.49
C ALA A 276 21.52 7.79 1.14
N ASN A 277 20.25 7.87 1.47
CA ASN A 277 19.61 8.99 2.09
C ASN A 277 19.57 8.74 3.59
N LYS A 278 20.31 9.52 4.38
CA LYS A 278 20.07 9.57 5.83
C LYS A 278 18.67 10.16 6.02
N LEU A 279 17.72 9.33 6.47
CA LEU A 279 16.35 9.78 6.72
C LEU A 279 16.34 10.91 7.74
N VAL A 280 15.47 11.86 7.51
CA VAL A 280 15.27 13.02 8.38
C VAL A 280 14.25 12.64 9.44
N GLY A 281 14.63 12.74 10.71
CA GLY A 281 13.76 12.49 11.87
C GLY A 281 13.83 11.07 12.41
N ASN A 282 13.05 10.81 13.46
CA ASN A 282 12.93 9.50 14.08
C ASN A 282 11.59 8.84 13.74
N ASP A 283 11.52 7.53 13.92
CA ASP A 283 10.28 6.77 13.79
C ASP A 283 9.18 7.35 14.68
N GLY A 284 8.05 7.70 14.07
CA GLY A 284 6.90 8.20 14.82
C GLY A 284 6.91 9.70 15.10
N ASP A 285 7.98 10.43 14.74
CA ASP A 285 7.98 11.89 14.79
C ASP A 285 6.88 12.44 13.87
N ARG A 286 6.01 13.32 14.38
CA ARG A 286 4.95 13.94 13.58
C ARG A 286 5.34 15.36 13.20
N VAL A 287 5.44 15.65 11.91
CA VAL A 287 5.70 17.02 11.44
C VAL A 287 4.49 17.92 11.71
N THR A 288 4.72 19.06 12.35
CA THR A 288 3.71 20.08 12.67
C THR A 288 3.92 21.36 11.86
N ALA A 289 5.17 21.69 11.55
CA ALA A 289 5.51 22.86 10.76
C ALA A 289 6.83 22.69 10.00
N VAL A 290 6.99 23.50 8.97
CA VAL A 290 8.21 23.68 8.20
C VAL A 290 8.73 25.10 8.46
N VAL A 291 9.99 25.23 8.84
CA VAL A 291 10.65 26.50 9.13
C VAL A 291 11.76 26.73 8.12
N VAL A 292 11.62 27.78 7.29
CA VAL A 292 12.61 28.16 6.27
C VAL A 292 12.76 29.67 6.27
N GLY A 293 14.00 30.17 6.20
CA GLY A 293 14.29 31.61 6.19
C GLY A 293 13.78 32.35 7.45
N GLY A 294 13.60 31.65 8.57
CA GLY A 294 13.03 32.19 9.80
C GLY A 294 11.49 32.34 9.80
N GLN A 295 10.80 31.91 8.74
CA GLN A 295 9.35 31.86 8.67
C GLN A 295 8.86 30.45 9.00
N ARG A 296 7.82 30.36 9.83
CA ARG A 296 7.18 29.09 10.23
C ARG A 296 5.90 28.89 9.43
N HIS A 297 5.81 27.78 8.72
CA HIS A 297 4.67 27.36 7.91
C HIS A 297 4.04 26.13 8.55
N GLU A 298 2.81 26.25 9.07
CA GLU A 298 2.09 25.10 9.61
C GLU A 298 1.70 24.13 8.51
N VAL A 299 1.83 22.83 8.79
CA VAL A 299 1.42 21.78 7.86
C VAL A 299 0.34 20.91 8.49
N SER A 300 -0.73 20.69 7.71
CA SER A 300 -1.88 19.88 8.12
C SER A 300 -2.06 18.62 7.26
N SER A 301 -1.31 18.51 6.16
CA SER A 301 -1.31 17.35 5.27
C SER A 301 0.06 17.11 4.67
N ASN A 302 0.34 15.86 4.28
CA ASN A 302 1.58 15.52 3.59
C ASN A 302 1.72 16.27 2.24
N ALA A 303 0.60 16.58 1.57
CA ALA A 303 0.63 17.38 0.34
C ALA A 303 1.20 18.79 0.59
N GLN A 304 0.80 19.45 1.68
CA GLN A 304 1.36 20.76 2.09
C GLN A 304 2.84 20.64 2.46
N LEU A 305 3.22 19.59 3.19
CA LEU A 305 4.62 19.32 3.53
C LEU A 305 5.47 19.17 2.26
N MET A 306 5.05 18.32 1.32
CA MET A 306 5.80 18.08 0.08
C MET A 306 5.84 19.32 -0.82
N GLY A 307 4.78 20.13 -0.85
CA GLY A 307 4.78 21.40 -1.56
C GLY A 307 5.84 22.37 -1.01
N LEU A 308 5.93 22.52 0.31
CA LEU A 308 6.92 23.38 0.96
C LEU A 308 8.34 22.83 0.80
N LEU A 309 8.54 21.52 0.94
CA LEU A 309 9.84 20.90 0.72
C LEU A 309 10.31 21.11 -0.74
N SER A 310 9.41 20.98 -1.71
CA SER A 310 9.76 21.23 -3.11
C SER A 310 10.05 22.69 -3.43
N GLU A 311 9.43 23.64 -2.74
CA GLU A 311 9.67 25.08 -2.94
C GLU A 311 11.08 25.48 -2.48
N TYR A 312 11.64 24.74 -1.53
CA TYR A 312 12.92 25.01 -0.88
C TYR A 312 13.92 23.86 -1.03
N ASP A 313 13.85 23.12 -2.15
CA ASP A 313 14.64 21.92 -2.44
C ASP A 313 16.17 22.16 -2.42
N ASP A 314 16.58 23.39 -2.70
CA ASP A 314 17.95 23.89 -2.70
C ASP A 314 18.47 24.43 -1.36
N LYS A 315 17.64 24.45 -0.31
CA LYS A 315 17.97 25.04 1.01
C LYS A 315 17.87 24.04 2.16
N ASP A 316 18.55 24.35 3.25
CA ASP A 316 18.27 23.66 4.51
C ASP A 316 16.85 24.01 4.97
N VAL A 317 16.06 22.97 5.24
CA VAL A 317 14.69 23.11 5.74
C VAL A 317 14.63 22.57 7.17
N GLU A 318 14.14 23.35 8.13
CA GLU A 318 13.88 22.85 9.48
C GLU A 318 12.45 22.29 9.59
N LEU A 319 12.32 21.04 10.02
CA LEU A 319 11.03 20.44 10.36
C LEU A 319 10.81 20.54 11.85
N GLU A 320 9.75 21.23 12.25
CA GLU A 320 9.24 21.15 13.61
C GLU A 320 8.44 19.84 13.73
N VAL A 321 8.86 18.96 14.64
CA VAL A 321 8.22 17.66 14.87
C VAL A 321 7.80 17.49 16.32
N GLU A 322 6.64 16.87 16.52
CA GLU A 322 6.22 16.31 17.79
C GLU A 322 6.76 14.89 17.92
N ARG A 323 7.67 14.70 18.87
CA ARG A 323 8.26 13.40 19.22
C ARG A 323 7.60 12.84 20.46
N LYS A 324 7.18 11.58 20.38
CA LYS A 324 6.68 10.83 21.53
C LYS A 324 7.83 10.43 22.45
N LEU A 325 7.74 10.79 23.73
CA LEU A 325 8.70 10.36 24.75
C LEU A 325 8.31 8.96 25.25
N ASP A 326 9.25 8.02 25.19
CA ASP A 326 9.11 6.69 25.79
C ASP A 326 9.25 6.77 27.31
N ASP A 327 8.23 7.28 27.99
CA ASP A 327 8.15 7.22 29.45
C ASP A 327 7.74 5.80 29.88
N SER A 328 8.73 4.93 30.08
CA SER A 328 8.54 3.61 30.71
C SER A 328 8.02 3.69 32.17
N THR A 329 7.84 4.90 32.71
CA THR A 329 7.47 5.14 34.11
C THR A 329 6.52 6.33 34.32
N ASN A 330 5.39 6.46 33.61
CA ASN A 330 4.10 6.95 34.16
C ASN A 330 3.04 7.23 33.09
N SER A 331 1.79 7.27 33.53
CA SER A 331 0.55 7.24 32.75
C SER A 331 0.19 8.53 32.00
N GLY A 332 1.08 9.00 31.11
CA GLY A 332 0.78 10.07 30.15
C GLY A 332 1.70 9.97 28.93
N VAL A 333 1.15 10.09 27.72
CA VAL A 333 1.98 10.21 26.51
C VAL A 333 2.49 11.64 26.45
N ASN A 334 3.69 11.87 27.00
CA ASN A 334 4.37 13.14 26.87
C ASN A 334 4.92 13.27 25.44
N HIS A 335 4.73 14.44 24.84
CA HIS A 335 5.35 14.80 23.56
C HIS A 335 6.33 15.94 23.82
N GLU A 336 7.45 15.93 23.11
CA GLU A 336 8.36 17.07 23.02
C GLU A 336 8.37 17.60 21.59
N THR A 337 8.51 18.92 21.44
CA THR A 337 8.71 19.54 20.14
C THR A 337 10.21 19.63 19.86
N VAL A 338 10.64 19.06 18.74
CA VAL A 338 12.04 19.01 18.31
C VAL A 338 12.14 19.57 16.90
N ASN A 339 13.20 20.34 16.61
CA ASN A 339 13.51 20.73 15.24
C ASN A 339 14.48 19.73 14.63
N VAL A 340 14.19 19.28 13.42
CA VAL A 340 15.03 18.38 12.64
C VAL A 340 15.37 19.04 11.32
N THR A 341 16.65 19.19 11.01
CA THR A 341 17.10 19.80 9.75
C THR A 341 17.09 18.76 8.62
N ALA A 342 16.45 19.11 7.51
CA ALA A 342 16.40 18.40 6.25
C ALA A 342 17.30 19.14 5.22
N PRO A 343 18.54 18.70 5.00
CA PRO A 343 19.45 19.38 4.08
C PRO A 343 19.10 19.10 2.61
N PRO A 344 19.49 19.97 1.66
CA PRO A 344 19.32 19.74 0.22
C PRO A 344 19.92 18.41 -0.22
N GLN A 345 19.24 17.71 -1.12
CA GLN A 345 19.65 16.39 -1.59
C GLN A 345 19.82 16.40 -3.11
N PRO A 346 21.05 16.54 -3.65
CA PRO A 346 21.23 16.52 -5.09
C PRO A 346 20.71 15.22 -5.69
N TRP A 347 20.00 15.29 -6.81
CA TRP A 347 19.59 14.08 -7.52
C TRP A 347 20.81 13.23 -7.89
N ARG A 348 20.72 11.90 -7.77
CA ARG A 348 21.74 10.98 -8.26
C ARG A 348 21.47 10.57 -9.70
N ARG A 349 22.48 10.67 -10.57
CA ARG A 349 22.34 10.40 -12.02
C ARG A 349 23.58 9.73 -12.59
N PHE A 350 23.51 9.36 -13.87
CA PHE A 350 24.59 8.65 -14.57
C PHE A 350 25.33 9.48 -15.64
N GLY A 351 24.84 10.69 -15.97
CA GLY A 351 25.41 11.49 -17.07
C GLY A 351 24.66 11.44 -18.39
N MET A 352 23.60 10.64 -18.48
CA MET A 352 22.74 10.56 -19.66
C MET A 352 21.52 11.46 -19.49
N ILE A 353 21.24 12.26 -20.52
CA ILE A 353 20.00 13.00 -20.68
C ILE A 353 19.12 12.21 -21.63
N MET A 354 17.90 11.87 -21.21
CA MET A 354 16.96 11.15 -22.05
C MET A 354 16.24 12.09 -23.03
N GLU A 355 15.73 11.53 -24.12
CA GLU A 355 14.81 12.25 -25.02
C GLU A 355 13.48 12.54 -24.31
N LEU A 356 12.90 13.72 -24.57
CA LEU A 356 11.49 13.99 -24.26
C LEU A 356 10.63 13.34 -25.36
N GLY A 357 9.77 12.41 -24.97
CA GLY A 357 8.81 11.78 -25.85
C GLY A 357 7.64 12.70 -26.22
N PRO A 358 6.67 12.19 -26.99
CA PRO A 358 5.45 12.93 -27.30
C PRO A 358 4.60 13.16 -26.05
N ILE A 359 3.69 14.12 -26.13
CA ILE A 359 2.59 14.31 -25.17
C ILE A 359 1.70 13.07 -25.22
N VAL A 360 1.52 12.42 -24.07
CA VAL A 360 0.68 11.23 -23.93
C VAL A 360 -0.67 11.52 -23.29
N ALA A 361 -0.80 12.68 -22.63
CA ALA A 361 -2.04 13.13 -22.02
C ALA A 361 -2.01 14.63 -21.76
N ILE A 362 -3.20 15.24 -21.75
CA ILE A 362 -3.43 16.64 -21.38
C ILE A 362 -4.53 16.67 -20.32
N GLN A 363 -4.33 17.47 -19.27
CA GLN A 363 -5.35 17.69 -18.25
C GLN A 363 -6.54 18.44 -18.83
N GLN A 364 -7.74 17.99 -18.48
CA GLN A 364 -8.98 18.64 -18.88
C GLN A 364 -9.12 20.02 -18.21
N GLY A 365 -9.43 21.04 -19.00
CA GLY A 365 -9.52 22.43 -18.55
C GLY A 365 -8.17 23.07 -18.20
N SER A 366 -7.06 22.48 -18.65
CA SER A 366 -5.72 23.01 -18.40
C SER A 366 -5.32 24.12 -19.36
N LEU A 367 -4.30 24.89 -18.98
CA LEU A 367 -3.72 25.93 -19.80
C LEU A 367 -3.17 25.40 -21.13
N ALA A 368 -2.67 24.15 -21.16
CA ALA A 368 -2.23 23.52 -22.38
C ALA A 368 -3.39 23.11 -23.30
N GLU A 369 -4.52 22.64 -22.75
CA GLU A 369 -5.72 22.39 -23.54
C GLU A 369 -6.21 23.68 -24.19
N GLU A 370 -6.30 24.77 -23.42
CA GLU A 370 -6.68 26.10 -23.91
C GLU A 370 -5.71 26.66 -24.97
N ALA A 371 -4.41 26.46 -24.77
CA ALA A 371 -3.37 26.86 -25.72
C ALA A 371 -3.35 26.00 -27.00
N GLY A 372 -4.06 24.87 -27.04
CA GLY A 372 -4.22 24.02 -28.22
C GLY A 372 -3.14 22.95 -28.41
N PHE A 373 -2.48 22.54 -27.32
CA PHE A 373 -1.66 21.33 -27.31
C PHE A 373 -2.53 20.10 -27.61
N LYS A 374 -1.93 19.05 -28.18
CA LYS A 374 -2.61 17.78 -28.46
C LYS A 374 -1.75 16.60 -28.06
N GLU A 375 -2.40 15.49 -27.68
CA GLU A 375 -1.72 14.20 -27.58
C GLU A 375 -1.02 13.88 -28.91
N GLY A 376 0.20 13.35 -28.82
CA GLY A 376 1.09 13.10 -29.94
C GLY A 376 2.02 14.26 -30.32
N ASP A 377 1.74 15.49 -29.85
CA ASP A 377 2.66 16.61 -30.07
C ASP A 377 4.03 16.33 -29.41
N ARG A 378 5.12 16.66 -30.10
CA ARG A 378 6.48 16.61 -29.54
C ARG A 378 6.95 18.02 -29.25
N ILE A 379 7.27 18.32 -28.00
CA ILE A 379 7.81 19.63 -27.63
C ILE A 379 9.27 19.70 -28.10
N VAL A 380 9.59 20.67 -28.95
CA VAL A 380 10.92 20.84 -29.55
C VAL A 380 11.71 21.93 -28.82
N SER A 381 11.05 23.04 -28.50
CA SER A 381 11.66 24.18 -27.81
C SER A 381 10.62 25.01 -27.05
N TYR A 382 11.09 25.85 -26.13
CA TYR A 382 10.30 26.89 -25.49
C TYR A 382 11.12 28.18 -25.44
N ASN A 383 10.53 29.32 -25.78
CA ASN A 383 11.23 30.62 -25.89
C ASN A 383 12.52 30.55 -26.74
N ASP A 384 12.46 29.81 -27.85
CA ASP A 384 13.59 29.53 -28.76
C ASP A 384 14.78 28.78 -28.11
N GLN A 385 14.62 28.26 -26.89
CA GLN A 385 15.58 27.40 -26.23
C GLN A 385 15.17 25.93 -26.39
N PRO A 386 16.13 25.00 -26.65
CA PRO A 386 15.85 23.58 -26.64
C PRO A 386 15.26 23.14 -25.30
N VAL A 387 14.46 22.06 -25.34
CA VAL A 387 13.86 21.48 -24.13
C VAL A 387 14.89 21.16 -23.05
N GLY A 388 16.08 20.67 -23.43
CA GLY A 388 17.10 20.19 -22.50
C GLY A 388 16.67 18.93 -21.75
N ASP A 389 17.15 18.77 -20.52
CA ASP A 389 16.83 17.64 -19.66
C ASP A 389 15.33 17.59 -19.32
N PRO A 390 14.62 16.51 -19.70
CA PRO A 390 13.22 16.33 -19.40
C PRO A 390 12.90 16.34 -17.90
N ILE A 391 13.78 15.81 -17.05
CA ILE A 391 13.51 15.66 -15.61
C ILE A 391 13.40 17.03 -14.94
N SER A 392 14.27 17.96 -15.32
CA SER A 392 14.30 19.33 -14.79
C SER A 392 13.49 20.33 -15.62
N LEU A 393 12.83 19.87 -16.70
CA LEU A 393 12.00 20.71 -17.54
C LEU A 393 10.81 21.27 -16.76
N ALA A 394 10.18 20.44 -15.93
CA ALA A 394 9.02 20.84 -15.14
C ALA A 394 9.32 22.06 -14.25
N ASP A 395 10.44 22.02 -13.53
CA ASP A 395 10.88 23.11 -12.66
C ASP A 395 11.23 24.37 -13.45
N ARG A 396 11.93 24.23 -14.59
CA ARG A 396 12.23 25.37 -15.48
C ARG A 396 10.97 26.07 -15.98
N ILE A 397 9.94 25.32 -16.36
CA ILE A 397 8.67 25.90 -16.81
C ILE A 397 7.87 26.48 -15.63
N ALA A 398 7.87 25.83 -14.47
CA ALA A 398 7.23 26.35 -13.26
C ALA A 398 7.85 27.68 -12.78
N ASN A 399 9.17 27.84 -12.88
CA ASN A 399 9.89 29.07 -12.54
C ASN A 399 9.55 30.27 -13.46
N LEU A 400 8.89 30.00 -14.59
CA LEU A 400 8.38 31.01 -15.52
C LEU A 400 6.88 31.28 -15.31
N ALA A 401 6.30 30.86 -14.18
CA ALA A 401 4.90 31.10 -13.86
C ALA A 401 4.53 32.59 -13.97
N GLY A 402 3.38 32.87 -14.60
CA GLY A 402 2.91 34.22 -14.89
C GLY A 402 3.60 34.91 -16.07
N GLN A 403 4.60 34.30 -16.70
CA GLN A 403 5.25 34.81 -17.92
C GLN A 403 4.74 34.03 -19.14
N GLU A 404 4.42 34.74 -20.23
CA GLU A 404 4.02 34.06 -21.48
C GLU A 404 5.22 33.34 -22.10
N ILE A 405 5.06 32.05 -22.34
CA ILE A 405 6.03 31.18 -23.00
C ILE A 405 5.51 30.80 -24.39
N VAL A 406 6.40 30.80 -25.37
CA VAL A 406 6.13 30.26 -26.71
C VAL A 406 6.76 28.87 -26.83
N PHE A 407 5.93 27.83 -26.82
CA PHE A 407 6.36 26.47 -27.13
C PHE A 407 6.32 26.24 -28.64
N LYS A 408 7.34 25.57 -29.18
CA LYS A 408 7.30 25.01 -30.53
C LYS A 408 7.12 23.51 -30.43
N VAL A 409 6.04 23.01 -31.04
CA VAL A 409 5.72 21.60 -31.06
C VAL A 409 5.73 21.04 -32.48
N GLN A 410 6.22 19.82 -32.64
CA GLN A 410 6.07 19.06 -33.86
C GLN A 410 4.82 18.19 -33.76
N ARG A 411 3.86 18.45 -34.65
CA ARG A 411 2.58 17.72 -34.71
C ARG A 411 2.57 16.77 -35.90
N GLU A 412 2.13 15.54 -35.68
CA GLU A 412 1.99 14.55 -36.75
C GLU A 412 1.12 15.09 -37.89
N GLY A 413 1.55 14.91 -39.14
CA GLY A 413 0.88 15.42 -40.34
C GLY A 413 1.07 16.92 -40.63
N SER A 414 1.76 17.67 -39.76
CA SER A 414 2.14 19.06 -40.02
C SER A 414 3.52 19.12 -40.67
N SER A 415 3.69 19.94 -41.71
CA SER A 415 4.98 20.08 -42.42
C SER A 415 6.01 20.95 -41.68
N GLY A 416 5.73 21.38 -40.46
CA GLY A 416 6.57 22.26 -39.66
C GLY A 416 6.16 22.33 -38.19
N GLU A 417 6.88 23.15 -37.43
CA GLU A 417 6.62 23.41 -36.01
C GLU A 417 5.41 24.34 -35.82
N VAL A 418 4.56 24.00 -34.85
CA VAL A 418 3.43 24.82 -34.42
C VAL A 418 3.84 25.60 -33.17
N ALA A 419 3.69 26.92 -33.21
CA ALA A 419 3.95 27.78 -32.06
C ALA A 419 2.67 27.89 -31.19
N LEU A 420 2.76 27.49 -29.93
CA LEU A 420 1.69 27.54 -28.94
C LEU A 420 2.10 28.48 -27.81
N ARG A 421 1.23 29.42 -27.45
CA ARG A 421 1.47 30.39 -26.39
C ARG A 421 0.74 29.97 -25.13
N VAL A 422 1.43 29.92 -24.02
CA VAL A 422 0.86 29.56 -22.72
C VAL A 422 1.53 30.38 -21.63
N THR A 423 0.76 30.79 -20.63
CA THR A 423 1.29 31.45 -19.43
C THR A 423 1.21 30.45 -18.30
N PRO A 424 2.30 29.78 -17.88
CA PRO A 424 2.23 28.75 -16.86
C PRO A 424 1.70 29.28 -15.52
N GLY A 425 0.96 28.44 -14.82
CA GLY A 425 0.56 28.69 -13.44
C GLY A 425 1.65 28.28 -12.44
N VAL A 426 1.46 28.66 -11.18
CA VAL A 426 2.23 28.07 -10.07
C VAL A 426 1.69 26.66 -9.84
N PRO A 427 2.51 25.61 -9.97
CA PRO A 427 2.04 24.25 -9.72
C PRO A 427 1.66 24.10 -8.24
N GLU A 428 0.54 23.44 -7.96
CA GLU A 428 0.09 23.19 -6.59
C GLU A 428 0.83 22.02 -5.93
N VAL A 429 1.49 21.19 -6.73
CA VAL A 429 2.22 19.99 -6.30
C VAL A 429 3.51 19.83 -7.09
N PRO A 430 4.57 19.27 -6.48
CA PRO A 430 5.83 19.02 -7.19
C PRO A 430 5.64 18.07 -8.37
N PRO A 431 6.48 18.19 -9.41
CA PRO A 431 6.49 17.24 -10.51
C PRO A 431 6.83 15.83 -10.03
N LEU A 432 6.07 14.84 -10.50
CA LEU A 432 6.24 13.44 -10.14
C LEU A 432 6.97 12.68 -11.24
N LEU A 433 8.02 11.94 -10.87
CA LEU A 433 8.71 11.00 -11.76
C LEU A 433 8.40 9.54 -11.40
N ILE A 434 7.12 9.20 -11.25
CA ILE A 434 6.68 7.89 -10.73
C ILE A 434 6.32 6.90 -11.87
N SER A 435 6.14 7.38 -13.11
CA SER A 435 5.48 6.61 -14.18
C SER A 435 6.19 6.56 -15.54
N GLY A 436 7.48 6.94 -15.59
CA GLY A 436 8.20 7.04 -16.87
C GLY A 436 7.61 8.13 -17.76
N ARG A 437 6.91 9.07 -17.12
CA ARG A 437 6.36 10.28 -17.72
C ARG A 437 6.89 11.46 -16.94
N VAL A 438 7.06 12.56 -17.66
CA VAL A 438 7.35 13.88 -17.10
C VAL A 438 6.07 14.68 -17.20
N SER A 439 5.57 15.20 -16.07
CA SER A 439 4.48 16.17 -16.10
C SER A 439 5.01 17.60 -16.02
N LEU A 440 4.40 18.46 -16.84
CA LEU A 440 4.49 19.90 -16.74
C LEU A 440 3.20 20.39 -16.06
N GLU A 441 3.13 20.22 -14.73
CA GLU A 441 1.93 20.53 -13.94
C GLU A 441 1.48 21.99 -14.11
N SER A 442 2.42 22.91 -14.29
CA SER A 442 2.17 24.33 -14.50
C SER A 442 1.36 24.66 -15.76
N ILE A 443 1.26 23.71 -16.71
CA ILE A 443 0.43 23.85 -17.92
C ILE A 443 -0.52 22.67 -18.15
N GLY A 444 -0.39 21.56 -17.40
CA GLY A 444 -1.27 20.40 -17.49
C GLY A 444 -0.94 19.42 -18.63
N VAL A 445 0.36 19.16 -18.87
CA VAL A 445 0.84 18.23 -19.91
C VAL A 445 1.62 17.07 -19.30
N ALA A 446 1.42 15.85 -19.79
CA ALA A 446 2.26 14.70 -19.49
C ALA A 446 2.94 14.18 -20.76
N CYS A 447 4.26 14.05 -20.71
CA CYS A 447 5.09 13.55 -21.82
C CYS A 447 5.70 12.20 -21.46
N GLU A 448 5.91 11.35 -22.45
CA GLU A 448 6.66 10.10 -22.26
C GLU A 448 8.16 10.40 -22.03
N LEU A 449 8.81 9.58 -21.18
CA LEU A 449 10.26 9.60 -20.96
C LEU A 449 10.89 8.31 -21.49
N PRO A 450 11.09 8.18 -22.82
CA PRO A 450 11.71 7.01 -23.41
C PRO A 450 13.13 6.81 -22.88
N ALA A 451 13.56 5.55 -22.76
CA ALA A 451 14.91 5.18 -22.34
C ALA A 451 15.93 5.33 -23.47
N LYS A 452 15.87 6.44 -24.21
CA LYS A 452 16.73 6.77 -25.35
C LYS A 452 17.53 8.03 -25.03
N VAL A 453 18.84 7.96 -25.23
CA VAL A 453 19.77 9.02 -24.84
C VAL A 453 19.69 10.16 -25.85
N ALA A 454 19.29 11.35 -25.40
CA ALA A 454 19.36 12.58 -26.21
C ALA A 454 20.77 13.18 -26.22
N LYS A 455 21.46 13.12 -25.08
CA LYS A 455 22.76 13.75 -24.87
C LYS A 455 23.51 13.09 -23.72
N VAL A 456 24.83 13.09 -23.80
CA VAL A 456 25.72 12.63 -22.72
C VAL A 456 26.55 13.82 -22.25
N ILE A 457 26.66 13.97 -20.92
CA ILE A 457 27.41 15.06 -20.30
C ILE A 457 28.88 14.66 -20.15
N PRO A 458 29.84 15.48 -20.60
CA PRO A 458 31.27 15.16 -20.50
C PRO A 458 31.73 14.89 -19.06
N ASN A 459 32.74 14.04 -18.91
CA ASN A 459 33.36 13.64 -17.62
C ASN A 459 32.43 12.92 -16.64
N THR A 460 31.29 12.40 -17.11
CA THR A 460 30.36 11.60 -16.30
C THR A 460 30.59 10.10 -16.47
N PRO A 461 29.99 9.24 -15.61
CA PRO A 461 30.05 7.79 -15.79
C PRO A 461 29.61 7.32 -17.18
N ALA A 462 28.55 7.91 -17.74
CA ALA A 462 28.07 7.59 -19.09
C ALA A 462 29.07 7.98 -20.19
N ASP A 463 29.73 9.13 -20.07
CA ASP A 463 30.76 9.58 -21.00
C ASP A 463 31.99 8.66 -20.99
N ARG A 464 32.45 8.28 -19.78
CA ARG A 464 33.55 7.32 -19.61
C ARG A 464 33.21 5.92 -20.14
N ALA A 465 31.92 5.58 -20.19
CA ALA A 465 31.42 4.34 -20.76
C ALA A 465 31.23 4.42 -22.28
N GLU A 466 31.58 5.53 -22.93
CA GLU A 466 31.43 5.74 -24.38
C GLU A 466 29.96 5.55 -24.84
N ILE A 467 29.02 6.01 -24.01
CA ILE A 467 27.61 6.10 -24.39
C ILE A 467 27.43 7.34 -25.26
N GLU A 468 26.63 7.21 -26.32
CA GLU A 468 26.42 8.29 -27.30
C GLU A 468 24.94 8.68 -27.39
N ALA A 469 24.67 9.88 -27.90
CA ALA A 469 23.32 10.30 -28.25
C ALA A 469 22.72 9.35 -29.30
N GLY A 470 21.47 8.95 -29.08
CA GLY A 470 20.72 7.98 -29.88
C GLY A 470 20.75 6.56 -29.34
N ASP A 471 21.69 6.21 -28.45
CA ASP A 471 21.72 4.90 -27.80
C ASP A 471 20.45 4.68 -26.97
N GLN A 472 19.93 3.45 -26.97
CA GLN A 472 18.72 3.07 -26.24
C GLN A 472 19.04 2.08 -25.14
N VAL A 473 18.63 2.36 -23.90
CA VAL A 473 18.71 1.41 -22.78
C VAL A 473 17.59 0.38 -22.95
N VAL A 474 17.97 -0.88 -23.11
CA VAL A 474 17.05 -2.01 -23.33
C VAL A 474 16.73 -2.71 -22.01
N SER A 475 17.73 -2.91 -21.15
CA SER A 475 17.55 -3.53 -19.85
C SER A 475 18.49 -2.94 -18.80
N VAL A 476 18.11 -3.08 -17.53
CA VAL A 476 18.90 -2.62 -16.38
C VAL A 476 18.92 -3.71 -15.31
N GLN A 477 20.09 -3.91 -14.71
CA GLN A 477 20.29 -4.73 -13.51
C GLN A 477 20.94 -3.85 -12.44
N PHE A 478 20.44 -3.89 -11.20
CA PHE A 478 21.09 -3.23 -10.08
C PHE A 478 22.16 -4.16 -9.50
N LEU A 479 23.32 -3.59 -9.20
CA LEU A 479 24.49 -4.30 -8.70
C LEU A 479 24.90 -3.72 -7.35
N ALA A 480 25.18 -4.60 -6.39
CA ALA A 480 25.82 -4.19 -5.15
C ALA A 480 27.24 -3.68 -5.43
N GLY A 481 27.72 -2.76 -4.58
CA GLY A 481 29.13 -2.42 -4.51
C GLY A 481 29.97 -3.64 -4.07
N ASP A 482 31.26 -3.63 -4.43
CA ASP A 482 32.13 -4.78 -4.17
C ASP A 482 32.21 -5.09 -2.66
N GLY A 483 31.79 -6.31 -2.28
CA GLY A 483 31.86 -6.80 -0.90
C GLY A 483 30.64 -6.46 -0.01
N ASP A 484 29.60 -5.83 -0.54
CA ASP A 484 28.41 -5.46 0.23
C ASP A 484 27.34 -6.56 0.24
N ALA A 485 27.55 -7.58 1.08
CA ALA A 485 26.64 -8.72 1.23
C ALA A 485 25.23 -8.32 1.74
N THR A 486 25.11 -7.13 2.33
CA THR A 486 23.83 -6.58 2.80
C THR A 486 23.01 -6.07 1.63
N ILE A 487 23.61 -5.27 0.76
CA ILE A 487 22.98 -4.77 -0.46
C ILE A 487 22.66 -5.90 -1.43
N GLU A 488 23.55 -6.89 -1.58
CA GLU A 488 23.25 -8.07 -2.39
C GLU A 488 21.96 -8.77 -1.91
N ARG A 489 21.77 -8.87 -0.59
CA ARG A 489 20.55 -9.46 -0.02
C ARG A 489 19.32 -8.59 -0.27
N LEU A 490 19.47 -7.27 -0.24
CA LEU A 490 18.40 -6.31 -0.54
C LEU A 490 17.91 -6.45 -1.98
N LEU A 491 18.83 -6.42 -2.94
CA LEU A 491 18.50 -6.56 -4.35
C LEU A 491 17.86 -7.93 -4.65
N ARG A 492 18.35 -9.01 -4.01
CA ARG A 492 17.75 -10.34 -4.11
C ARG A 492 16.34 -10.42 -3.53
N LYS A 493 16.06 -9.67 -2.47
CA LYS A 493 14.71 -9.61 -1.87
C LYS A 493 13.73 -8.86 -2.73
N SER A 494 14.15 -7.81 -3.44
CA SER A 494 13.29 -7.09 -4.38
C SER A 494 13.01 -7.86 -5.66
N GLY A 495 13.83 -8.87 -6.00
CA GLY A 495 13.59 -9.91 -7.00
C GLY A 495 13.70 -9.46 -8.46
N ASP A 496 13.17 -8.28 -8.79
CA ASP A 496 13.27 -7.68 -10.13
C ASP A 496 14.53 -6.82 -10.30
N MET A 497 15.24 -6.50 -9.20
CA MET A 497 16.39 -5.58 -9.26
C MET A 497 17.73 -6.31 -9.39
N ASP A 498 17.86 -7.54 -8.86
CA ASP A 498 19.09 -8.32 -8.95
C ASP A 498 19.27 -9.06 -10.28
N GLN A 499 18.26 -9.01 -11.16
CA GLN A 499 18.28 -9.60 -12.48
C GLN A 499 18.17 -8.53 -13.57
N PRO A 500 18.68 -8.79 -14.79
CA PRO A 500 18.45 -7.91 -15.93
C PRO A 500 16.95 -7.77 -16.21
N THR A 501 16.45 -6.56 -16.01
CA THR A 501 15.04 -6.21 -16.18
C THR A 501 14.88 -5.33 -17.41
N LYS A 502 14.06 -5.80 -18.35
CA LYS A 502 13.82 -5.10 -19.62
C LYS A 502 13.00 -3.84 -19.37
N LEU A 503 13.44 -2.71 -19.93
CA LEU A 503 12.67 -1.47 -19.95
C LEU A 503 11.64 -1.56 -21.08
N ASP A 504 10.43 -1.98 -20.74
CA ASP A 504 9.33 -2.21 -21.67
C ASP A 504 8.41 -0.99 -21.86
N GLY A 505 8.68 0.10 -21.13
CA GLY A 505 7.88 1.33 -21.15
C GLY A 505 6.56 1.21 -20.38
N LYS A 506 6.31 0.08 -19.70
CA LYS A 506 5.12 -0.20 -18.90
C LYS A 506 5.47 -0.16 -17.42
N ALA A 507 5.67 -1.33 -16.82
CA ALA A 507 6.07 -1.44 -15.41
C ALA A 507 7.52 -0.99 -15.19
N TYR A 508 8.37 -1.17 -16.20
CA TYR A 508 9.79 -0.84 -16.13
C TYR A 508 10.13 0.18 -17.21
N HIS A 509 10.48 1.37 -16.76
CA HIS A 509 10.79 2.53 -17.59
C HIS A 509 11.96 3.31 -16.99
N TRP A 510 12.51 4.27 -17.74
CA TRP A 510 13.65 5.04 -17.25
C TRP A 510 13.35 5.79 -15.94
N GLY A 511 12.14 6.31 -15.77
CA GLY A 511 11.71 6.93 -14.51
C GLY A 511 11.79 6.01 -13.28
N TRP A 512 11.63 4.69 -13.46
CA TRP A 512 11.72 3.72 -12.37
C TRP A 512 13.19 3.50 -11.99
N VAL A 513 14.08 3.43 -12.98
CA VAL A 513 15.53 3.38 -12.76
C VAL A 513 16.00 4.64 -12.03
N PHE A 514 15.55 5.82 -12.51
CA PHE A 514 15.85 7.09 -11.89
C PHE A 514 15.36 7.15 -10.46
N SER A 515 14.09 6.83 -10.17
CA SER A 515 13.53 6.89 -8.81
C SER A 515 14.17 5.85 -7.88
N SER A 516 14.43 4.63 -8.37
CA SER A 516 15.07 3.57 -7.58
C SER A 516 16.48 3.97 -7.14
N ILE A 517 17.28 4.56 -8.03
CA ILE A 517 18.63 5.00 -7.66
C ILE A 517 18.62 6.18 -6.70
N GLN A 518 17.48 6.81 -6.39
CA GLN A 518 17.43 7.84 -5.34
C GLN A 518 17.28 7.23 -3.96
N GLU A 519 16.66 6.06 -3.84
CA GLU A 519 16.37 5.41 -2.56
C GLU A 519 17.45 4.39 -2.15
N LEU A 520 18.09 3.75 -3.13
CA LEU A 520 19.12 2.72 -2.89
C LEU A 520 20.44 3.31 -2.38
N PRO A 521 21.28 2.56 -1.64
CA PRO A 521 22.59 3.04 -1.16
C PRO A 521 23.51 3.58 -2.27
N GLU A 522 24.41 4.52 -1.94
CA GLU A 522 25.29 5.17 -2.93
C GLU A 522 26.27 4.20 -3.60
N THR A 523 26.57 3.09 -2.93
CA THR A 523 27.41 2.01 -3.44
C THR A 523 26.73 1.16 -4.52
N VAL A 524 25.43 1.33 -4.74
CA VAL A 524 24.71 0.61 -5.79
C VAL A 524 25.10 1.15 -7.17
N ARG A 525 25.50 0.22 -8.04
CA ARG A 525 25.74 0.46 -9.47
C ARG A 525 24.58 -0.06 -10.28
N ILE A 526 24.48 0.37 -11.53
CA ILE A 526 23.60 -0.26 -12.50
C ILE A 526 24.42 -0.87 -13.62
N ARG A 527 23.99 -2.01 -14.12
CA ARG A 527 24.43 -2.57 -15.39
C ARG A 527 23.35 -2.31 -16.41
N VAL A 528 23.69 -1.55 -17.43
CA VAL A 528 22.80 -1.23 -18.54
C VAL A 528 23.16 -2.08 -19.75
N GLU A 529 22.16 -2.67 -20.37
CA GLU A 529 22.26 -3.24 -21.71
C GLU A 529 21.70 -2.22 -22.69
N MET A 530 22.49 -1.83 -23.68
CA MET A 530 22.18 -0.75 -24.61
C MET A 530 22.18 -1.24 -26.05
N GLN A 531 21.23 -0.76 -26.83
CA GLN A 531 21.25 -0.85 -28.28
C GLN A 531 21.87 0.44 -28.83
N LYS A 532 23.04 0.32 -29.45
CA LYS A 532 23.75 1.42 -30.12
C LYS A 532 23.02 1.86 -31.39
N ASN A 533 23.28 3.07 -31.88
CA ASN A 533 22.72 3.61 -33.13
C ASN A 533 22.90 2.70 -34.36
N ASN A 534 23.98 1.93 -34.41
CA ASN A 534 24.27 0.97 -35.48
C ASN A 534 23.56 -0.39 -35.30
N GLY A 535 22.72 -0.52 -34.27
CA GLY A 535 21.98 -1.74 -33.92
C GLY A 535 22.77 -2.75 -33.07
N GLN A 536 24.06 -2.49 -32.76
CA GLN A 536 24.86 -3.37 -31.92
C GLN A 536 24.44 -3.29 -30.45
N MET A 537 24.54 -4.41 -29.74
CA MET A 537 24.32 -4.45 -28.31
C MET A 537 25.63 -4.18 -27.56
N ALA A 538 25.57 -3.34 -26.54
CA ALA A 538 26.67 -3.03 -25.63
C ALA A 538 26.21 -3.14 -24.19
N GLN A 539 27.13 -3.39 -23.26
CA GLN A 539 26.83 -3.50 -21.84
C GLN A 539 27.81 -2.64 -21.05
N HIS A 540 27.31 -1.85 -20.11
CA HIS A 540 28.11 -0.94 -19.29
C HIS A 540 27.67 -1.00 -17.83
N ASP A 541 28.65 -0.99 -16.92
CA ASP A 541 28.40 -0.83 -15.48
C ASP A 541 28.64 0.64 -15.12
N LEU A 542 27.61 1.29 -14.55
CA LEU A 542 27.59 2.71 -14.26
C LEU A 542 27.38 2.94 -12.76
N GLU A 543 28.21 3.80 -12.20
CA GLU A 543 28.04 4.37 -10.87
C GLU A 543 27.17 5.63 -10.95
N SER A 544 26.35 5.88 -9.94
CA SER A 544 25.63 7.14 -9.84
C SER A 544 26.52 8.25 -9.27
N ILE A 545 26.32 9.49 -9.71
CA ILE A 545 26.96 10.69 -9.19
C ILE A 545 25.91 11.68 -8.71
N ALA A 546 26.24 12.48 -7.69
CA ALA A 546 25.46 13.67 -7.36
C ALA A 546 25.43 14.62 -8.56
N TRP A 547 24.24 15.04 -8.97
CA TRP A 547 24.05 15.83 -10.18
C TRP A 547 24.37 17.30 -9.94
N ALA A 548 25.23 17.86 -10.80
CA ALA A 548 25.63 19.27 -10.75
C ALA A 548 24.97 20.14 -11.83
N GLY A 549 23.92 19.66 -12.52
CA GLY A 549 23.23 20.40 -13.59
C GLY A 549 23.68 20.04 -15.02
N GLU A 550 22.83 20.35 -16.01
CA GLU A 550 23.10 20.05 -17.44
C GLU A 550 23.75 21.23 -18.20
N PHE A 551 23.30 22.46 -17.92
CA PHE A 551 23.67 23.67 -18.67
C PHE A 551 24.65 24.56 -17.91
N ASN A 552 24.68 24.44 -16.59
CA ASN A 552 25.61 25.13 -15.72
C ASN A 552 25.99 24.17 -14.58
N GLN A 553 27.29 24.06 -14.27
CA GLN A 553 27.76 23.35 -13.07
C GLN A 553 27.35 24.07 -11.77
N ASP A 554 26.77 25.29 -11.89
CA ASP A 554 26.25 26.09 -10.79
C ASP A 554 24.70 26.01 -10.62
N ASP A 555 23.99 25.11 -11.33
CA ASP A 555 22.53 24.91 -11.16
C ASP A 555 22.20 23.44 -10.82
N PRO A 556 22.57 22.96 -9.62
CA PRO A 556 22.23 21.63 -9.16
C PRO A 556 20.73 21.50 -8.94
N THR A 557 20.12 20.47 -9.52
CA THR A 557 18.72 20.09 -9.26
C THR A 557 18.65 19.18 -8.04
N PHE A 558 17.77 19.47 -7.11
CA PHE A 558 17.65 18.73 -5.85
C PHE A 558 16.40 17.85 -5.83
N ASN A 559 16.44 16.81 -4.99
CA ASN A 559 15.31 15.97 -4.67
C ASN A 559 14.35 16.79 -3.79
N PRO A 560 13.13 17.08 -4.27
CA PRO A 560 12.18 17.97 -3.60
C PRO A 560 11.69 17.43 -2.25
N ASN A 561 11.95 16.16 -1.93
CA ASN A 561 11.50 15.58 -0.68
C ASN A 561 12.53 15.72 0.46
N HIS A 562 13.76 16.20 0.22
CA HIS A 562 14.85 16.26 1.22
C HIS A 562 15.07 14.95 2.01
N ASN A 563 14.73 13.80 1.42
CA ASN A 563 14.72 12.49 2.06
C ASN A 563 13.78 12.36 3.27
N VAL A 564 12.79 13.22 3.36
CA VAL A 564 11.68 13.11 4.31
C VAL A 564 10.74 12.02 3.79
N GLN A 565 10.58 10.97 4.58
CA GLN A 565 9.62 9.90 4.30
C GLN A 565 8.60 9.81 5.41
N ALA A 566 7.33 9.59 5.03
CA ALA A 566 6.24 9.45 5.96
C ALA A 566 5.51 8.11 5.79
N THR A 567 4.94 7.65 6.91
CA THR A 567 4.09 6.46 6.97
C THR A 567 2.81 6.68 6.15
N LEU A 568 2.12 5.60 5.80
CA LEU A 568 0.81 5.71 5.15
C LEU A 568 -0.20 6.38 6.09
N LEU A 569 -1.05 7.23 5.54
CA LEU A 569 -2.14 7.84 6.29
C LEU A 569 -3.12 6.75 6.75
N THR A 570 -3.36 6.73 8.05
CA THR A 570 -4.41 5.93 8.67
C THR A 570 -5.27 6.83 9.53
N GLU A 571 -6.57 6.57 9.50
CA GLU A 571 -7.57 7.24 10.34
C GLU A 571 -8.26 6.20 11.20
N VAL A 572 -8.94 6.66 12.25
CA VAL A 572 -9.70 5.79 13.15
C VAL A 572 -11.17 6.15 13.03
N ASN A 573 -11.98 5.19 12.59
CA ASN A 573 -13.44 5.31 12.64
C ASN A 573 -13.92 4.83 14.01
N THR A 574 -14.38 5.77 14.83
CA THR A 574 -14.94 5.52 16.16
C THR A 574 -16.40 5.90 16.18
N ALA A 575 -17.28 4.96 16.48
CA ALA A 575 -18.69 5.24 16.64
C ALA A 575 -18.94 6.15 17.86
N ALA A 576 -19.74 7.20 17.69
CA ALA A 576 -20.11 8.14 18.75
C ALA A 576 -21.10 7.52 19.74
N SER A 577 -21.88 6.52 19.31
CA SER A 577 -22.85 5.83 20.15
C SER A 577 -22.85 4.31 19.94
N TRP A 578 -23.42 3.56 20.90
CA TRP A 578 -23.63 2.12 20.74
C TRP A 578 -24.60 1.76 19.61
N GLY A 579 -25.57 2.63 19.31
CA GLY A 579 -26.50 2.42 18.20
C GLY A 579 -25.81 2.56 16.84
N GLU A 580 -24.95 3.57 16.71
CA GLU A 580 -24.11 3.75 15.53
C GLU A 580 -23.11 2.61 15.37
N ALA A 581 -22.44 2.21 16.47
CA ALA A 581 -21.52 1.09 16.47
C ALA A 581 -22.19 -0.21 16.02
N LEU A 582 -23.44 -0.43 16.44
CA LEU A 582 -24.24 -1.57 16.01
C LEU A 582 -24.57 -1.48 14.52
N SER A 583 -24.90 -0.29 14.00
CA SER A 583 -25.17 -0.10 12.56
C SER A 583 -23.93 -0.27 11.68
N LEU A 584 -22.74 0.03 12.19
CA LEU A 584 -21.47 -0.19 11.49
C LEU A 584 -21.01 -1.66 11.56
N GLY A 585 -21.41 -2.37 12.62
CA GLY A 585 -21.04 -3.76 12.85
C GLY A 585 -22.02 -4.81 12.33
N ALA A 586 -23.28 -4.42 12.11
CA ALA A 586 -24.35 -5.25 11.52
C ALA A 586 -24.35 -5.14 10.00
#